data_AF-A0A970K488-F1
#
_entry.id   AF-A0A970K488-F1
#
_cell.length_a   1.000
_cell.length_b   1.000
_cell.length_c   1.000
_cell.angle_alpha   90.00
_cell.angle_beta   90.00
_cell.angle_gamma   90.00
#
_symmetry.space_group_name_H-M   'P 1'
#
loop_
_entity.id
_entity.type
_entity.pdbx_description
1 polymer ?
#
loop_
_entity_poly.entity_id
_entity_poly.type
_entity_poly.pdbx_seq_one_letter_code
_entity_poly.pdbx_strand_id
1 'polypeptide(L)' 'MRGSEYKLGLSDLLDQSITCYEYFYSLPKPLQEEIKKLDIHSFEDMQEYVAAHSRRGNYKT' A
#
# COMPACT_ATOMS: atom_id res chain seq x y z
N MET A 1 24.56 -3.83 19.50
CA MET A 1 24.19 -4.18 18.11
C MET A 1 22.74 -4.62 18.12
N ARG A 2 21.82 -3.81 17.57
CA ARG A 2 20.38 -4.08 17.58
C ARG A 2 20.04 -5.04 16.45
N GLY A 3 19.88 -6.32 16.77
CA GLY A 3 19.15 -7.25 15.91
C GLY A 3 17.67 -7.02 16.13
N SER A 4 17.05 -6.12 15.34
CA SER A 4 15.60 -6.09 15.23
C SER A 4 15.19 -7.24 14.32
N GLU A 5 15.23 -8.46 14.85
CA GLU A 5 14.61 -9.60 14.22
C GLU A 5 13.10 -9.30 14.16
N TYR A 6 12.60 -9.06 12.95
CA TYR A 6 11.18 -8.91 12.66
C TYR A 6 10.48 -10.22 13.04
N LYS A 7 10.12 -10.36 14.31
CA LYS A 7 9.29 -11.45 14.83
C LYS A 7 7.84 -11.17 14.47
N LEU A 8 7.58 -10.88 13.21
CA LEU A 8 6.24 -10.90 12.64
C LEU A 8 5.84 -12.38 12.68
N GLY A 9 4.94 -12.75 13.60
CA GLY A 9 4.31 -14.06 13.53
C GLY A 9 3.70 -14.23 12.13
N LEU A 10 3.56 -15.46 11.65
CA LEU A 10 2.91 -15.70 10.35
C LEU A 10 1.54 -15.00 10.26
N SER A 11 0.84 -14.86 11.39
CA SER A 11 -0.39 -14.08 11.51
C SER A 11 -0.20 -12.59 11.22
N ASP A 12 0.89 -11.97 11.69
CA ASP A 12 1.19 -10.55 11.46
C ASP A 12 1.58 -10.30 10.00
N LEU A 13 2.34 -11.24 9.40
CA LEU A 13 2.67 -11.22 7.97
C LEU A 13 1.41 -11.38 7.10
N LEU A 14 0.49 -12.26 7.50
CA LEU A 14 -0.77 -12.47 6.81
C LEU A 14 -1.69 -11.25 6.98
N ASP A 15 -1.79 -10.67 8.18
CA ASP A 15 -2.58 -9.46 8.45
C ASP A 15 -2.08 -8.25 7.65
N GLN A 16 -0.76 -8.08 7.54
CA GLN A 16 -0.13 -7.07 6.67
C GLN A 16 -0.43 -7.32 5.18
N SER A 17 -0.42 -8.57 4.74
CA SER A 17 -0.75 -8.90 3.34
C SER A 17 -2.24 -8.68 3.03
N ILE A 18 -3.12 -8.97 3.99
CA ILE A 18 -4.58 -8.76 3.86
C ILE A 18 -4.89 -7.27 3.84
N THR A 19 -4.32 -6.50 4.77
CA THR A 19 -4.50 -5.04 4.81
C THR A 19 -3.97 -4.36 3.55
N CYS A 20 -2.85 -4.83 2.98
CA CYS A 20 -2.34 -4.35 1.69
C CYS A 20 -3.31 -4.65 0.53
N TYR A 21 -3.82 -5.87 0.45
CA TYR A 21 -4.79 -6.27 -0.57
C TYR A 21 -6.09 -5.46 -0.45
N GLU A 22 -6.69 -5.39 0.73
CA GLU A 22 -7.93 -4.64 0.96
C GLU A 22 -7.75 -3.15 0.66
N TYR A 23 -6.63 -2.57 1.09
CA TYR A 23 -6.30 -1.18 0.79
C TYR A 23 -6.22 -0.95 -0.72
N PHE A 24 -5.47 -1.77 -1.46
CA PHE A 24 -5.35 -1.64 -2.91
C PHE A 24 -6.70 -1.71 -3.62
N TYR A 25 -7.56 -2.66 -3.24
CA TYR A 25 -8.88 -2.82 -3.87
C TYR A 25 -9.91 -1.76 -3.43
N SER A 26 -9.68 -1.08 -2.30
CA SER A 26 -10.48 0.07 -1.88
C SER A 26 -10.21 1.33 -2.71
N LEU A 27 -9.08 1.39 -3.43
CA LEU A 27 -8.70 2.55 -4.23
C LEU A 27 -9.55 2.65 -5.52
N PRO A 28 -9.73 3.86 -6.08
CA PRO A 28 -10.31 4.05 -7.40
C PRO A 28 -9.59 3.26 -8.50
N LYS A 29 -10.33 2.70 -9.46
CA LYS A 29 -9.76 1.95 -10.61
C LYS A 29 -8.60 2.64 -11.33
N PRO A 30 -8.62 3.98 -11.57
CA PRO A 30 -7.49 4.65 -12.21
C PRO A 30 -6.21 4.55 -11.37
N LEU A 31 -6.31 4.65 -10.04
CA LEU A 31 -5.16 4.52 -9.14
C LEU A 31 -4.67 3.07 -9.08
N GLN A 32 -5.56 2.08 -9.10
CA GLN A 32 -5.16 0.67 -9.17
C GLN A 32 -4.33 0.37 -10.41
N GLU A 33 -4.74 0.89 -11.57
CA GLU A 33 -4.02 0.68 -12.84
C GLU A 33 -2.67 1.41 -12.88
N GLU A 34 -2.57 2.61 -12.28
CA GLU A 34 -1.29 3.31 -12.16
C GLU A 34 -0.33 2.59 -11.20
N ILE A 35 -0.83 2.11 -10.05
CA ILE A 35 -0.04 1.35 -9.08
C ILE A 35 0.48 0.05 -9.69
N LYS A 36 -0.33 -0.67 -10.49
CA LYS A 36 0.11 -1.88 -11.21
C LYS A 36 1.23 -1.60 -12.22
N LYS A 37 1.27 -0.42 -12.82
CA LYS A 37 2.34 -0.02 -13.77
C LYS A 37 3.63 0.40 -13.07
N LEU A 38 3.53 0.89 -11.84
CA LEU A 38 4.66 1.44 -11.08
C LEU A 38 5.49 0.38 -10.36
N ASP A 39 5.07 -0.89 -10.38
CA ASP A 39 5.77 -2.01 -9.74
C ASP A 39 6.10 -1.71 -8.27
N ILE A 40 5.08 -1.30 -7.50
CA ILE A 40 5.25 -0.92 -6.10
C ILE A 40 5.48 -2.19 -5.27
N HIS A 41 6.67 -2.30 -4.67
CA HIS A 41 7.10 -3.49 -3.90
C HIS A 41 6.81 -3.41 -2.39
N SER A 42 6.42 -2.24 -1.86
CA SER A 42 6.05 -2.09 -0.44
C SER A 42 4.69 -1.44 -0.25
N PHE A 43 4.02 -1.82 0.85
CA PHE A 43 2.76 -1.20 1.27
C PHE A 43 2.94 0.29 1.62
N GLU A 44 4.05 0.66 2.26
CA GLU A 44 4.33 2.06 2.61
C GLU A 44 4.47 2.94 1.35
N ASP A 45 5.15 2.43 0.32
CA ASP A 45 5.31 3.11 -0.97
C ASP A 45 3.95 3.32 -1.66
N MET A 46 3.04 2.34 -1.56
CA MET A 46 1.69 2.46 -2.09
C MET A 46 0.89 3.54 -1.36
N GLN A 47 0.99 3.60 -0.02
CA GLN A 47 0.32 4.63 0.78
C GLN A 47 0.88 6.02 0.49
N GLU A 48 2.19 6.16 0.38
CA GLU A 48 2.84 7.42 0.03
C GLU A 48 2.43 7.89 -1.37
N TYR A 49 2.42 6.98 -2.35
CA TYR A 49 1.97 7.28 -3.71
C TYR A 49 0.52 7.76 -3.73
N VAL A 50 -0.40 7.04 -3.08
CA VAL A 50 -1.81 7.45 -2.99
C VAL A 50 -1.96 8.79 -2.28
N ALA A 51 -1.24 9.02 -1.18
CA ALA A 51 -1.28 10.28 -0.44
C ALA A 51 -0.75 11.46 -1.28
N ALA A 52 0.32 11.26 -2.04
CA ALA A 52 0.86 12.25 -2.96
C ALA A 52 -0.10 12.51 -4.14
N HIS A 53 -0.75 11.47 -4.67
CA HIS A 53 -1.71 11.59 -5.77
C HIS A 53 -3.02 12.27 -5.34
N SER A 54 -3.50 12.00 -4.11
CA SER A 54 -4.66 12.66 -3.51
C SER A 54 -4.44 14.17 -3.37
N ARG A 55 -3.20 14.61 -3.06
CA ARG A 55 -2.84 16.03 -2.95
C ARG A 55 -2.66 16.74 -4.30
N ARG A 56 -2.41 16.00 -5.39
CA ARG A 56 -2.05 16.56 -6.71
C ARG A 56 -3.24 16.77 -7.66
N GLY A 57 -4.40 16.16 -7.42
CA GLY A 57 -5.61 16.51 -8.14
C GLY A 57 -6.73 15.47 -8.14
N ASN A 58 -7.94 15.97 -7.89
CA ASN A 58 -9.18 15.54 -8.53
C ASN A 58 -9.68 14.10 -8.32
N TYR A 59 -9.99 13.74 -7.07
CA TYR A 59 -11.19 12.92 -6.82
C TYR A 59 -12.07 13.68 -5.84
N LYS A 60 -12.87 14.60 -6.40
CA LYS A 60 -14.02 15.18 -5.70
C LYS A 60 -15.17 14.20 -5.87
N THR A 61 -15.78 13.87 -4.72
CA THR A 61 -17.02 13.12 -4.48
C THR A 61 -17.05 11.64 -4.87
#